data_AF-A0A0F9DH51-F1
#
_entry.id   AF-A0A0F9DH51-F1
#
_cell.length_a   1.000
_cell.length_b   1.000
_cell.length_c   1.000
_cell.angle_alpha   90.00
_cell.angle_beta   90.00
_cell.angle_gamma   90.00
#
_symmetry.space_group_name_H-M   'P 1'
#
loop_
_entity.id
_entity.type
_entity.pdbx_description
1 polymer ?
#
loop_
_entity_poly.entity_id
_entity_poly.type
_entity_poly.pdbx_seq_one_letter_code
_entity_poly.pdbx_strand_id
1 'polypeptide(L)'
;WNIYKRTGDNLYDTVPESPGDQFRRVDGVGAGCLVIKRRVLESIPAAFSCVVDAASGKIALGTDLAFSKRVTDAGFELWAHFGYCCRHIQSVDLWNLVEASRSE
;
A
#
# COMPACT_ATOMS: atom_id res chain seq x y z
N TRP A 1 9.01 3.77 -0.25
CA TRP A 1 7.57 4.14 -0.37
C TRP A 1 6.75 2.87 -0.52
N ASN A 2 5.56 2.79 0.07
CA ASN A 2 4.73 1.57 0.10
C ASN A 2 3.64 1.65 -0.98
N ILE A 3 4.04 1.51 -2.24
CA ILE A 3 3.17 1.58 -3.41
C ILE A 3 3.46 0.36 -4.29
N TYR A 4 2.42 -0.33 -4.72
CA TYR A 4 2.56 -1.68 -5.27
C TYR A 4 1.73 -1.92 -6.53
N LYS A 5 2.25 -2.81 -7.38
CA LYS A 5 1.55 -3.41 -8.51
C LYS A 5 1.36 -4.90 -8.22
N ARG A 6 0.19 -5.44 -8.50
CA ARG A 6 -0.09 -6.86 -8.26
C ARG A 6 0.47 -7.69 -9.42
N THR A 7 1.21 -8.74 -9.09
CA THR A 7 1.84 -9.64 -10.07
C THR A 7 1.33 -11.07 -10.02
N GLY A 8 0.60 -11.43 -8.96
CA GLY A 8 -0.05 -12.73 -8.80
C GLY A 8 -1.05 -12.72 -7.66
N ASP A 9 -1.52 -13.90 -7.25
CA ASP A 9 -2.38 -14.00 -6.08
C ASP A 9 -1.59 -13.69 -4.81
N ASN A 10 -2.00 -12.64 -4.10
CA ASN A 10 -1.31 -12.08 -2.93
C ASN A 10 0.18 -11.69 -3.17
N LEU A 11 0.63 -11.60 -4.43
CA LEU A 11 1.98 -11.20 -4.81
C LEU A 11 2.00 -9.78 -5.39
N TYR A 12 2.96 -8.99 -4.90
CA TYR A 12 3.05 -7.56 -5.18
C TYR A 12 4.50 -7.14 -5.37
N ASP A 13 4.74 -6.35 -6.42
CA ASP A 13 6.02 -5.69 -6.67
C ASP A 13 5.92 -4.20 -6.33
N THR A 14 7.01 -3.64 -5.81
CA THR A 14 7.10 -2.21 -5.54
C THR A 14 7.07 -1.41 -6.84
N VAL A 15 6.23 -0.39 -6.90
CA VAL A 15 6.24 0.59 -8.00
C VAL A 15 7.37 1.59 -7.75
N PRO A 16 8.29 1.81 -8.70
CA PRO A 16 9.36 2.78 -8.53
C PRO A 16 8.80 4.21 -8.41
N GLU A 17 9.55 5.06 -7.71
CA GLU A 17 9.27 6.49 -7.64
C GLU A 17 9.23 7.09 -9.04
N SER A 18 8.29 8.02 -9.24
CA SER A 18 8.09 8.71 -10.51
C SER A 18 7.98 10.19 -10.19
N PRO A 19 9.03 11.00 -10.41
CA PRO A 19 9.01 12.40 -10.04
C PRO A 19 7.92 13.17 -10.79
N GLY A 20 7.25 14.09 -10.07
CA GLY A 20 6.20 14.97 -10.60
C GLY A 20 4.86 14.84 -9.89
N ASP A 21 3.96 15.79 -10.15
CA ASP A 21 2.65 15.91 -9.51
C ASP A 21 1.60 15.05 -10.24
N GLN A 22 1.78 13.73 -10.19
CA GLN A 22 0.93 12.80 -10.92
C GLN A 22 0.35 11.75 -9.99
N PHE A 23 -0.98 11.78 -9.86
CA PHE A 23 -1.73 10.63 -9.38
C PHE A 23 -1.57 9.47 -10.35
N ARG A 24 -1.21 8.30 -9.85
CA ARG A 24 -1.18 7.07 -10.66
C ARG A 24 -2.05 6.01 -10.03
N ARG A 25 -2.78 5.29 -10.89
CA ARG A 25 -3.53 4.10 -10.49
C ARG A 25 -2.56 2.99 -10.12
N VAL A 26 -2.86 2.29 -9.03
CA VAL A 26 -2.02 1.24 -8.44
C VAL A 26 -2.91 0.09 -7.94
N ASP A 27 -2.30 -1.05 -7.61
CA ASP A 27 -3.04 -2.23 -7.14
C ASP A 27 -2.89 -2.46 -5.62
N GLY A 28 -1.94 -1.77 -4.99
CA GLY A 28 -1.69 -1.85 -3.57
C GLY A 28 -1.03 -0.59 -3.00
N VAL A 29 -1.40 -0.25 -1.77
CA VAL A 29 -0.81 0.85 -1.01
C VAL A 29 -0.64 0.43 0.45
N GLY A 30 0.41 0.94 1.10
CA GLY A 30 0.53 0.90 2.55
C GLY A 30 -0.46 1.85 3.22
N ALA A 31 -0.84 1.58 4.48
CA ALA A 31 -1.85 2.35 5.20
C ALA A 31 -1.30 3.50 6.04
N GLY A 32 0.01 3.82 5.93
CA GLY A 32 0.65 4.88 6.71
C GLY A 32 0.10 6.29 6.43
N CYS A 33 -0.38 6.55 5.21
CA CYS A 33 -1.03 7.80 4.86
C CYS A 33 -2.04 7.57 3.73
N LEU A 34 -3.33 7.53 4.06
CA LEU A 34 -4.43 7.28 3.12
C LEU A 34 -5.57 8.27 3.34
N VAL A 35 -6.22 8.63 2.23
CA VAL A 35 -7.52 9.31 2.25
C VAL A 35 -8.54 8.37 1.63
N ILE A 36 -9.56 7.98 2.41
CA ILE A 36 -10.54 6.98 2.01
C ILE A 36 -11.94 7.59 2.06
N LYS A 37 -12.69 7.48 0.95
CA LYS A 37 -14.09 7.88 0.94
C LYS A 37 -14.89 6.93 1.83
N ARG A 38 -15.72 7.46 2.74
CA ARG A 38 -16.56 6.70 3.68
C ARG A 38 -17.26 5.50 3.05
N ARG A 39 -17.88 5.69 1.87
CA ARG A 39 -18.60 4.65 1.12
C ARG A 39 -17.76 3.40 0.83
N VAL A 40 -16.44 3.54 0.70
CA VAL A 40 -15.52 2.42 0.45
C VAL A 40 -15.43 1.54 1.70
N LEU A 41 -15.28 2.15 2.87
CA LEU A 41 -15.22 1.43 4.15
C LEU A 41 -16.56 0.75 4.46
N GLU A 42 -17.68 1.43 4.19
CA GLU A 42 -19.02 0.85 4.42
C GLU A 42 -19.32 -0.33 3.49
N SER A 43 -18.72 -0.36 2.29
CA SER A 43 -18.91 -1.44 1.33
C SER A 43 -18.04 -2.67 1.56
N ILE A 44 -17.03 -2.58 2.42
CA ILE A 44 -16.04 -3.64 2.64
C ILE A 44 -16.03 -4.04 4.12
N PRO A 45 -16.77 -5.10 4.49
CA PRO A 45 -16.69 -5.65 5.84
C PRO A 45 -15.26 -6.02 6.21
N ALA A 46 -14.86 -5.72 7.45
CA ALA A 46 -13.53 -6.03 7.97
C ALA A 46 -12.38 -5.55 7.05
N ALA A 47 -12.52 -4.32 6.53
CA ALA A 47 -11.64 -3.70 5.56
C ALA A 47 -10.13 -3.96 5.80
N PHE A 48 -9.68 -3.83 7.06
CA PHE A 48 -8.27 -3.93 7.48
C PHE A 48 -7.89 -5.26 8.17
N SER A 49 -8.62 -6.34 7.93
CA SER A 49 -8.19 -7.65 8.44
C SER A 49 -7.12 -8.28 7.54
N CYS A 50 -6.14 -8.96 8.10
CA CYS A 50 -5.19 -9.75 7.31
C CYS A 50 -5.89 -10.94 6.62
N VAL A 51 -5.23 -11.50 5.62
CA VAL A 51 -5.59 -12.82 5.06
C VAL A 51 -4.68 -13.85 5.69
N VAL A 52 -5.27 -14.91 6.24
CA VAL A 52 -4.55 -16.02 6.87
C VAL A 52 -4.64 -17.23 5.94
N ASP A 53 -3.50 -17.87 5.67
CA ASP A 53 -3.45 -19.14 4.97
C ASP A 53 -4.06 -20.24 5.85
N ALA A 54 -5.11 -20.89 5.35
CA ALA A 54 -5.88 -21.85 6.13
C ALA A 54 -5.08 -23.10 6.52
N ALA A 55 -4.11 -23.50 5.69
CA ALA A 55 -3.33 -24.73 5.92
C ALA A 55 -2.24 -24.52 6.99
N SER A 56 -1.54 -23.40 6.93
CA SER A 56 -0.41 -23.10 7.83
C SER A 56 -0.77 -22.21 9.02
N GLY A 57 -1.92 -21.54 8.99
CA GLY A 57 -2.32 -20.54 9.98
C GLY A 57 -1.49 -19.25 9.93
N LYS A 58 -0.60 -19.10 8.93
CA LYS A 58 0.26 -17.92 8.79
C LYS A 58 -0.44 -16.80 8.04
N ILE A 59 0.01 -15.57 8.21
CA ILE A 59 -0.47 -14.43 7.43
C ILE A 59 -0.02 -14.60 5.97
N ALA A 60 -0.99 -14.82 5.08
CA ALA A 60 -0.78 -14.85 3.64
C ALA A 60 -0.69 -13.44 3.06
N LEU A 61 -1.47 -12.50 3.62
CA LEU A 61 -1.45 -11.10 3.20
C LEU A 61 -1.68 -10.17 4.40
N GLY A 62 -0.75 -9.23 4.59
CA GLY A 62 -0.85 -8.22 5.65
C GLY A 62 -2.05 -7.29 5.47
N THR A 63 -2.44 -6.62 6.55
CA THR A 63 -3.62 -5.74 6.63
C THR A 63 -3.76 -4.74 5.46
N ASP A 64 -2.69 -4.01 5.13
CA ASP A 64 -2.75 -2.93 4.14
C ASP A 64 -2.98 -3.46 2.71
N LEU A 65 -2.26 -4.52 2.35
CA LEU A 65 -2.42 -5.16 1.05
C LEU A 65 -3.72 -5.97 0.96
N ALA A 66 -4.17 -6.55 2.07
CA ALA A 66 -5.47 -7.21 2.15
C ALA A 66 -6.62 -6.21 1.96
N PHE A 67 -6.54 -5.04 2.59
CA PHE A 67 -7.45 -3.93 2.33
C PHE A 67 -7.41 -3.51 0.86
N SER A 68 -6.20 -3.27 0.32
CA SER A 68 -6.03 -2.88 -1.09
C SER A 68 -6.67 -3.90 -2.04
N LYS A 69 -6.47 -5.20 -1.77
CA LYS A 69 -7.09 -6.27 -2.53
C LYS A 69 -8.61 -6.23 -2.47
N ARG A 70 -9.19 -6.08 -1.29
CA ARG A 70 -10.65 -5.99 -1.13
C ARG A 70 -11.22 -4.76 -1.85
N VAL A 71 -10.51 -3.63 -1.83
CA VAL A 71 -10.91 -2.41 -2.54
C VAL A 71 -10.98 -2.66 -4.04
N THR A 72 -9.93 -3.26 -4.62
CA THR A 72 -9.91 -3.57 -6.06
C THR A 72 -10.94 -4.64 -6.43
N ASP A 73 -11.11 -5.67 -5.59
CA ASP A 73 -12.06 -6.76 -5.82
C ASP A 73 -13.52 -6.26 -5.73
N ALA A 74 -13.78 -5.22 -4.92
CA ALA A 74 -15.07 -4.54 -4.83
C ALA A 74 -15.32 -3.52 -5.96
N GLY A 75 -14.41 -3.41 -6.93
CA GLY A 75 -14.55 -2.54 -8.10
C GLY A 75 -14.18 -1.07 -7.86
N PHE A 76 -13.57 -0.74 -6.72
CA PHE A 76 -13.01 0.58 -6.48
C PHE A 76 -11.57 0.68 -6.98
N GLU A 77 -11.12 1.91 -7.19
CA GLU A 77 -9.76 2.19 -7.64
C GLU A 77 -8.89 2.72 -6.50
N LEU A 78 -7.61 2.37 -6.54
CA LEU A 78 -6.57 2.93 -5.69
C LEU A 78 -5.69 3.87 -6.52
N TRP A 79 -5.37 5.02 -5.93
CA TRP A 79 -4.54 6.04 -6.55
C TRP A 79 -3.48 6.49 -5.56
N ALA A 80 -2.23 6.62 -6.02
CA ALA A 80 -1.11 7.11 -5.25
C ALA A 80 -0.62 8.45 -5.82
N HIS A 81 -0.31 9.40 -4.95
CA HIS A 81 0.20 10.72 -5.30
C HIS A 81 1.74 10.73 -5.21
N PHE A 82 2.44 10.90 -6.34
CA PHE A 82 3.91 10.84 -6.37
C PHE A 82 4.58 12.21 -6.14
N GLY A 83 3.83 13.31 -6.19
CA GLY A 83 4.35 14.65 -5.91
C GLY A 83 4.48 15.01 -4.43
N TYR A 84 4.07 14.10 -3.53
CA TYR A 84 4.08 14.35 -2.09
C TYR A 84 4.63 13.13 -1.35
N CYS A 85 5.81 13.29 -0.75
CA CYS A 85 6.45 12.23 0.03
C CYS A 85 6.20 12.46 1.52
N CYS A 86 5.45 11.56 2.15
CA CYS A 86 5.25 11.58 3.60
C CYS A 86 6.50 11.04 4.32
N ARG A 87 6.97 11.78 5.32
CA ARG A 87 8.01 11.29 6.23
C ARG A 87 7.42 10.28 7.21
N HIS A 88 8.17 9.23 7.50
CA HIS A 88 7.77 8.19 8.44
C HIS A 88 8.84 8.09 9.52
N ILE A 89 8.50 8.60 10.71
CA ILE A 89 9.40 8.64 11.86
C ILE A 89 9.20 7.34 12.65
N GLN A 90 10.29 6.57 12.79
CA GLN A 90 10.38 5.50 13.78
C GLN A 90 11.34 5.97 14.90
N SER A 91 12.44 5.27 15.14
CA SER A 91 13.54 5.79 15.98
C SER A 91 14.35 6.87 15.26
N VAL A 92 14.32 6.86 13.92
CA VAL A 92 14.87 7.88 13.03
C VAL A 92 13.89 8.12 11.88
N ASP A 93 14.01 9.25 11.17
CA ASP A 93 13.29 9.46 9.91
C ASP A 93 13.80 8.44 8.88
N LEU A 94 12.92 7.57 8.37
CA LEU A 94 13.30 6.56 7.38
C LEU A 94 13.87 7.17 6.10
N TRP A 95 13.56 8.43 5.80
CA TRP A 95 14.12 9.11 4.63
C TRP A 95 15.63 9.29 4.73
N ASN A 96 16.17 9.48 5.94
CA ASN A 96 17.62 9.58 6.17
C ASN A 96 18.35 8.29 5.72
N LEU A 97 17.72 7.12 5.89
CA LEU A 97 18.30 5.85 5.44
C LEU A 97 18.28 5.73 3.91
N VAL A 98 17.20 6.20 3.27
CA VAL A 98 17.09 6.20 1.81
C VAL A 98 18.15 7.11 1.20
N GLU A 99 18.33 8.33 1.73
CA GLU A 99 19.35 9.27 1.26
C GLU A 99 20.77 8.72 1.43
N ALA A 100 21.07 8.08 2.56
CA ALA A 100 22.35 7.43 2.78
C ALA A 100 22.63 6.34 1.74
N SER A 101 21.64 5.51 1.40
CA SER A 101 21.80 4.42 0.41
C SER A 101 22.03 4.89 -1.03
N ARG A 102 21.71 6.15 -1.34
CA ARG A 102 21.91 6.76 -2.68
C ARG A 102 23.28 7.41 -2.86
N SER A 103 24.06 7.51 -1.78
CA SER A 103 25.36 8.22 -1.75
C SER A 103 26.56 7.28 -1.92
N GLU A 104 26.32 5.98 -2.12
CA GLU A 104 27.30 4.93 -2.45
C GLU A 104 27.21 4.55 -3.94
#